data_AF-A0A7K6GXM2-F1
#
_entry.id   AF-A0A7K6GXM2-F1
#
_cell.length_a   1.000
_cell.length_b   1.000
_cell.length_c   1.000
_cell.angle_alpha   90.00
_cell.angle_beta   90.00
_cell.angle_gamma   90.00
#
_symmetry.space_group_name_H-M   'P 1'
#
loop_
_entity.id
_entity.type
_entity.pdbx_description
1 polymer ?
#
loop_
_entity_poly.entity_id
_entity_poly.type
_entity_poly.pdbx_seq_one_letter_code
_entity_poly.pdbx_strand_id
1 'polypeptide(L)' 'VSPALKALESSSRRALQGLVFLVGNGLGLALALYKCQAMGLLPTRPSDWLAFVTPPQRMEFTGGGLIL' A
#
# COMPACT_ATOMS: atom_id res chain seq x y z
N VAL A 1 -47.77 -12.70 -8.67
CA VAL A 1 -46.37 -12.49 -9.12
C VAL A 1 -45.81 -13.82 -9.60
N SER A 2 -45.27 -13.86 -10.82
CA SER A 2 -44.73 -15.08 -11.43
C SER A 2 -43.47 -15.59 -10.68
N PRO A 3 -43.24 -16.90 -10.59
CA PRO A 3 -42.07 -17.48 -9.92
C PRO A 3 -40.74 -17.03 -10.53
N ALA A 4 -40.72 -16.75 -11.83
CA ALA A 4 -39.56 -16.20 -12.54
C ALA A 4 -39.12 -14.83 -12.00
N LEU A 5 -40.07 -13.93 -11.69
CA LEU A 5 -39.74 -12.62 -11.11
C LEU A 5 -39.07 -12.76 -9.75
N LYS A 6 -39.56 -13.69 -8.91
CA LYS A 6 -39.03 -13.94 -7.57
C LYS A 6 -37.61 -14.54 -7.63
N ALA A 7 -37.33 -15.38 -8.62
CA ALA A 7 -36.01 -15.92 -8.87
C ALA A 7 -35.00 -14.84 -9.30
N LEU A 8 -35.41 -13.90 -10.18
CA LEU A 8 -34.59 -12.76 -10.58
C LEU A 8 -34.28 -11.83 -9.40
N GLU A 9 -35.29 -11.52 -8.57
CA GLU A 9 -35.13 -10.69 -7.38
C GLU A 9 -34.25 -11.36 -6.30
N SER A 10 -34.22 -12.69 -6.24
CA SER A 10 -33.27 -13.44 -5.41
C SER A 10 -31.85 -13.38 -5.98
N SER A 11 -31.70 -13.43 -7.30
CA SER A 11 -30.39 -13.30 -7.97
C SER A 11 -29.79 -11.91 -7.76
N SER A 12 -30.57 -10.85 -7.92
CA SER A 12 -30.11 -9.47 -7.71
C SER A 12 -29.70 -9.20 -6.26
N ARG A 13 -30.46 -9.72 -5.28
CA ARG A 13 -30.10 -9.62 -3.86
C ARG A 13 -28.78 -10.31 -3.53
N ARG A 14 -28.54 -11.50 -4.09
CA ARG A 14 -27.27 -12.22 -3.93
C ARG A 14 -26.10 -11.48 -4.56
N ALA A 15 -26.29 -10.88 -5.74
CA ALA A 15 -25.28 -10.05 -6.39
C ALA A 15 -24.94 -8.82 -5.55
N LEU A 16 -25.94 -8.12 -5.01
CA LEU A 16 -25.75 -6.97 -4.14
C LEU A 16 -25.00 -7.34 -2.86
N GLN A 17 -25.35 -8.46 -2.22
CA GLN A 17 -24.65 -8.97 -1.03
C GLN A 17 -23.17 -9.28 -1.33
N GLY A 18 -22.89 -9.92 -2.46
CA GLY A 18 -21.51 -10.19 -2.90
C GLY A 18 -20.71 -8.91 -3.14
N LEU A 19 -21.32 -7.90 -3.77
CA LEU A 19 -20.69 -6.60 -4.00
C LEU A 19 -20.37 -5.89 -2.69
N VAL A 20 -21.33 -5.85 -1.75
CA VAL A 20 -21.13 -5.23 -0.43
C VAL A 20 -20.00 -5.93 0.33
N PHE A 21 -19.93 -7.26 0.29
CA PHE A 21 -18.84 -8.01 0.90
C PHE A 21 -17.49 -7.67 0.27
N LEU A 22 -17.41 -7.65 -1.06
CA LEU A 22 -16.18 -7.34 -1.78
C LEU A 22 -15.68 -5.92 -1.48
N VAL A 23 -16.59 -4.94 -1.53
CA VAL A 23 -16.28 -3.53 -1.26
C VAL A 23 -15.89 -3.34 0.21
N GLY A 24 -16.62 -3.95 1.15
CA GLY A 24 -16.31 -3.84 2.57
C GLY A 24 -14.93 -4.39 2.92
N ASN A 25 -14.59 -5.58 2.42
CA ASN A 25 -13.26 -6.16 2.63
C ASN A 25 -12.17 -5.38 1.88
N GLY A 26 -12.45 -4.93 0.65
CA GLY A 26 -11.52 -4.12 -0.13
C GLY A 26 -11.19 -2.80 0.55
N LEU A 27 -12.19 -2.10 1.10
CA LEU A 27 -11.99 -0.88 1.88
C LEU A 27 -11.21 -1.15 3.16
N GLY A 28 -11.53 -2.23 3.88
CA GLY A 28 -10.78 -2.63 5.08
C GLY A 28 -9.30 -2.88 4.78
N LEU A 29 -9.01 -3.61 3.70
CA LEU A 29 -7.65 -3.85 3.23
C LEU A 29 -6.95 -2.55 2.83
N ALA A 30 -7.63 -1.67 2.08
CA ALA A 30 -7.08 -0.38 1.67
C ALA A 30 -6.72 0.51 2.87
N LEU A 31 -7.58 0.56 3.89
CA LEU A 31 -7.32 1.31 5.13
C LEU A 31 -6.15 0.73 5.92
N ALA A 32 -6.03 -0.60 5.99
CA ALA A 32 -4.90 -1.26 6.63
C ALA A 32 -3.59 -0.92 5.92
N LEU A 33 -3.56 -1.01 4.58
CA LEU A 33 -2.41 -0.64 3.76
C LEU A 33 -2.04 0.84 3.94
N TYR A 34 -3.02 1.75 3.96
CA TYR A 34 -2.79 3.17 4.21
C TYR A 34 -2.15 3.41 5.59
N LYS A 35 -2.60 2.71 6.63
CA LYS A 35 -1.98 2.78 7.97
C LYS A 35 -0.55 2.24 7.96
N CYS A 36 -0.29 1.12 7.29
CA CYS A 36 1.07 0.60 7.16
C CYS A 36 1.98 1.57 6.40
N GLN A 37 1.46 2.28 5.39
CA GLN A 37 2.20 3.31 4.66
C GLN A 37 2.50 4.50 5.56
N ALA A 38 1.52 4.96 6.35
CA ALA A 38 1.71 6.04 7.32
C ALA A 38 2.79 5.70 8.37
N MET A 39 2.85 4.44 8.80
CA MET A 39 3.90 3.92 9.69
C MET A 39 5.26 3.73 9.01
N GLY A 40 5.34 3.81 7.67
CA GLY A 40 6.59 3.61 6.91
C GLY A 40 7.03 2.15 6.80
N LEU A 41 6.11 1.20 6.97
CA LEU A 41 6.40 -0.23 6.82
C LEU A 41 6.49 -0.68 5.36
N LEU A 42 5.91 0.10 4.45
CA LEU A 42 5.92 -0.21 3.01
C LEU A 42 7.11 0.48 2.33
N PRO A 43 7.85 -0.23 1.46
CA PRO A 43 8.98 0.30 0.70
C PRO A 43 8.48 1.23 -0.42
N THR A 44 8.01 2.41 -0.04
CA THR A 44 7.33 3.39 -0.91
C THR A 44 8.12 4.68 -1.07
N ARG A 45 9.00 5.00 -0.13
CA ARG A 45 9.80 6.22 -0.17
C ARG A 45 11.15 5.93 -0.82
N PRO A 46 11.74 6.90 -1.56
CA PRO A 46 13.11 6.77 -2.08
C PRO A 46 14.14 6.44 -0.98
N SER A 47 13.92 6.90 0.24
CA SER A 47 14.74 6.57 1.41
C SER A 47 14.81 5.07 1.69
N ASP A 48 13.74 4.33 1.41
CA ASP A 48 13.65 2.89 1.70
C ASP A 48 14.61 2.10 0.80
N TRP A 49 15.01 2.68 -0.33
CA TRP A 49 15.92 2.09 -1.31
C TRP A 49 17.38 2.56 -1.14
N LEU A 50 17.63 3.54 -0.26
CA LEU A 50 18.98 4.08 -0.05
C LEU A 50 19.96 3.00 0.44
N ALA A 51 19.46 2.01 1.19
CA ALA A 51 20.25 0.87 1.65
C ALA A 51 20.89 0.05 0.49
N PHE A 52 20.34 0.16 -0.73
CA PHE A 52 20.86 -0.53 -1.91
C PHE A 52 21.75 0.36 -2.80
N VAL A 53 21.91 1.64 -2.46
CA VAL A 53 22.74 2.56 -3.23
C VAL A 53 24.20 2.41 -2.79
N THR A 54 25.11 2.28 -3.74
CA THR A 54 26.54 2.23 -3.46
C THR A 54 27.02 3.58 -2.90
N PRO A 55 27.74 3.60 -1.77
CA PRO A 55 28.24 4.85 -1.21
C PRO A 55 29.26 5.49 -2.17
N PRO A 56 29.22 6.83 -2.33
CA PRO A 56 30.15 7.54 -3.20
C PRO A 56 31.59 7.32 -2.71
N GLN A 57 32.50 7.04 -3.64
CA GLN A 57 33.92 6.86 -3.33
C GLN A 57 34.57 8.24 -3.16
N ARG A 58 35.38 8.39 -2.12
CA ARG A 58 36.18 9.61 -1.88
C ARG A 58 37.25 9.73 -2.98
N MET A 59 37.24 10.81 -3.75
CA MET A 59 38.26 11.09 -4.78
C MET A 59 39.39 11.98 -4.29
N GLU A 60 39.17 12.77 -3.25
CA GLU A 60 40.12 13.78 -2.78
C GLU A 60 40.44 13.62 -1.29
N PHE A 61 41.70 13.86 -0.95
CA PHE A 61 42.20 13.83 0.42
C PHE A 61 42.96 15.13 0.69
N THR A 62 42.42 15.97 1.58
CA THR A 62 43.09 17.16 2.09
C THR A 62 43.24 17.00 3.60
N GLY A 63 44.48 17.02 4.09
CA GLY A 63 44.80 16.91 5.51
C GLY A 63 45.69 18.06 5.94
N GLY A 64 45.25 18.81 6.93
CA GLY A 64 45.99 19.85 7.64
C GLY A 64 45.42 20.00 9.04
N GLY A 65 46.28 20.08 10.06
CA GLY A 65 45.92 20.13 11.48
C GLY A 65 46.61 21.29 12.19
N LEU A 66 46.26 21.50 13.47
CA LEU A 66 46.63 22.67 14.26
C LEU A 66 48.14 22.98 14.18
N ILE A 67 48.46 24.20 13.72
CA ILE A 67 49.77 24.80 13.98
C ILE A 67 49.72 25.30 15.42
N LEU A 68 50.48 24.64 16.30
CA LEU A 68 50.73 25.08 17.67
C LEU A 68 51.49 26.42 17.69
#